data_AF-A0A246SP78-F1
#
_entry.id   AF-A0A246SP78-F1
#
_cell.length_a   1.000
_cell.length_b   1.000
_cell.length_c   1.000
_cell.angle_alpha   90.00
_cell.angle_beta   90.00
_cell.angle_gamma   90.00
#
_symmetry.space_group_name_H-M   'P 1'
#
loop_
_entity.id
_entity.type
_entity.pdbx_description
1 polymer ?
#
loop_
_entity_poly.entity_id
_entity_poly.type
_entity_poly.pdbx_seq_one_letter_code
_entity_poly.pdbx_strand_id
1 'polypeptide(L)'
;MVARLSARGGRSVWPNFLYHACDVTTAINIVRDGELKCRNNATNFLDVANSGALGIYEGSHSCARLYFRPKNGFHFRTEGIKCLADPYRLQHHMSIPVMFVFDFISVITLPFARFSNGNVQRSRIFLDGDTAFDTLDFDAIYHDGPTNQENRDYIQNQRMSEVSVESCVSLQPHLRAIVFRTQTDMHTFEHLLAQSGLTCAYKTFVERVRGTLFLARAFYLNDLTFSNGTVTLTFNFPVDFTPADRNFKLFVQQTSGGNVATYDKTFQLKAPNLNISNYSTTPGTWVIRLEEQLAFRGPIKSEASELF
;
A
#
# COMPACT_ATOMS: atom_id res chain seq x y z
N MET A 1 19.00 -26.82 5.01
CA MET A 1 18.38 -26.73 6.34
C MET A 1 17.03 -26.04 6.16
N VAL A 2 15.98 -26.81 5.87
CA VAL A 2 14.63 -26.30 5.56
C VAL A 2 13.64 -27.04 6.44
N ALA A 3 13.37 -26.51 7.64
CA ALA A 3 12.27 -26.98 8.46
C ALA A 3 11.90 -25.89 9.47
N ARG A 4 10.59 -25.63 9.56
CA ARG A 4 9.88 -24.70 10.47
C ARG A 4 9.66 -23.27 9.96
N LEU A 5 8.91 -23.18 8.88
CA LEU A 5 8.09 -22.01 8.57
C LEU A 5 6.64 -22.49 8.46
N SER A 6 6.00 -22.75 9.59
CA SER A 6 4.61 -23.21 9.62
C SER A 6 3.64 -22.03 9.48
N ALA A 7 3.60 -21.38 8.32
CA ALA A 7 2.45 -20.59 7.96
C ALA A 7 1.40 -21.50 7.29
N ARG A 8 0.33 -21.80 8.03
CA ARG A 8 -0.79 -22.62 7.55
C ARG A 8 -1.59 -21.85 6.47
N GLY A 9 -1.87 -22.49 5.33
CA GLY A 9 -2.57 -21.87 4.18
C GLY A 9 -1.68 -20.94 3.36
N GLY A 10 -2.23 -20.22 2.37
CA GLY A 10 -1.52 -19.40 1.36
C GLY A 10 -0.56 -18.29 1.86
N ARG A 11 -0.28 -18.26 3.15
CA ARG A 11 0.68 -17.40 3.87
C ARG A 11 2.00 -18.14 4.16
N SER A 12 2.09 -19.44 3.86
CA SER A 12 3.31 -20.27 3.95
C SER A 12 4.53 -19.65 3.25
N VAL A 13 4.27 -18.75 2.30
CA VAL A 13 5.29 -18.11 1.47
C VAL A 13 5.85 -16.81 2.04
N TRP A 14 5.20 -16.19 3.04
CA TRP A 14 5.69 -14.91 3.60
C TRP A 14 7.15 -14.93 4.01
N PRO A 15 7.65 -16.00 4.65
CA PRO A 15 9.04 -16.02 5.10
C PRO A 15 10.08 -16.10 3.98
N ASN A 16 9.65 -16.33 2.73
CA ASN A 16 10.54 -16.28 1.57
C ASN A 16 10.78 -14.84 1.08
N PHE A 17 10.06 -13.86 1.64
CA PHE A 17 10.03 -12.51 1.13
C PHE A 17 10.17 -11.45 2.23
N LEU A 18 10.55 -10.24 1.78
CA LEU A 18 10.49 -9.00 2.54
C LEU A 18 9.57 -8.01 1.84
N TYR A 19 8.96 -7.13 2.63
CA TYR A 19 7.84 -6.32 2.19
C TYR A 19 8.09 -4.84 2.44
N HIS A 20 7.85 -4.02 1.42
CA HIS A 20 7.84 -2.58 1.54
C HIS A 20 6.54 -2.02 0.95
N ALA A 21 5.73 -1.39 1.79
CA ALA A 21 4.50 -0.72 1.38
C ALA A 21 4.69 0.78 1.30
N CYS A 22 4.14 1.39 0.25
CA CYS A 22 4.14 2.84 0.07
C CYS A 22 2.90 3.30 -0.70
N ASP A 23 2.70 4.61 -0.81
CA ASP A 23 1.71 5.18 -1.72
C ASP A 23 2.16 5.07 -3.18
N VAL A 24 1.21 4.99 -4.11
CA VAL A 24 1.47 4.92 -5.55
C VAL A 24 2.43 6.00 -6.05
N THR A 25 2.35 7.22 -5.53
CA THR A 25 3.23 8.32 -5.94
C THR A 25 4.70 8.03 -5.60
N THR A 26 4.96 7.51 -4.40
CA THR A 26 6.28 7.03 -3.97
C THR A 26 6.72 5.82 -4.80
N ALA A 27 5.80 4.90 -5.11
CA ALA A 27 6.10 3.72 -5.93
C ALA A 27 6.61 4.09 -7.34
N ILE A 28 6.07 5.14 -7.96
CA ILE A 28 6.58 5.64 -9.25
C ILE A 28 8.04 6.06 -9.14
N ASN A 29 8.44 6.74 -8.06
CA ASN A 29 9.82 7.16 -7.87
C ASN A 29 10.76 5.97 -7.63
N ILE A 30 10.33 4.98 -6.84
CA ILE A 30 11.10 3.75 -6.61
C ILE A 30 11.37 3.02 -7.95
N VAL A 31 10.36 2.93 -8.82
CA VAL A 31 10.52 2.31 -10.15
C VAL A 31 11.38 3.15 -11.10
N ARG A 32 11.23 4.48 -11.06
CA ARG A 32 12.08 5.40 -11.83
C ARG A 32 13.55 5.25 -11.48
N ASP A 33 13.85 5.21 -10.18
CA ASP A 33 15.22 5.17 -9.69
C ASP A 33 15.82 3.76 -9.78
N GLY A 34 14.97 2.73 -9.89
CA GLY A 34 15.41 1.34 -9.93
C GLY A 34 15.90 0.82 -8.58
N GLU A 35 15.61 1.53 -7.49
CA GLU A 35 16.04 1.19 -6.13
C GLU A 35 15.07 1.73 -5.06
N LEU A 36 14.99 1.01 -3.94
CA LEU A 36 14.37 1.47 -2.71
C LEU A 36 15.42 2.24 -1.90
N LYS A 37 15.36 3.57 -1.91
CA LYS A 37 16.26 4.44 -1.13
C LYS A 37 15.83 4.52 0.34
N CYS A 38 16.81 4.75 1.20
CA CYS A 38 16.56 5.18 2.57
C CYS A 38 15.91 6.57 2.60
N ARG A 39 15.33 6.92 3.74
CA ARG A 39 14.62 8.18 3.92
C ARG A 39 15.49 9.40 3.60
N ASN A 40 16.74 9.39 4.06
CA ASN A 40 17.66 10.51 3.87
C ASN A 40 18.08 10.72 2.41
N ASN A 41 18.01 9.67 1.58
CA ASN A 41 18.40 9.72 0.17
C ASN A 41 17.19 9.82 -0.78
N ALA A 42 15.98 9.53 -0.29
CA ALA A 42 14.76 9.58 -1.08
C ALA A 42 14.34 11.03 -1.33
N THR A 43 14.16 11.39 -2.60
CA THR A 43 13.60 12.68 -3.01
C THR A 43 12.16 12.52 -3.47
N ASN A 44 11.32 13.53 -3.24
CA ASN A 44 9.94 13.59 -3.76
C ASN A 44 9.03 12.42 -3.35
N PHE A 45 9.25 11.81 -2.19
CA PHE A 45 8.39 10.74 -1.68
C PHE A 45 7.28 11.29 -0.78
N LEU A 46 6.11 10.64 -0.82
CA LEU A 46 5.04 10.89 0.14
C LEU A 46 5.36 10.12 1.41
N ASP A 47 5.72 10.84 2.46
CA ASP A 47 5.97 10.23 3.74
C ASP A 47 4.68 10.03 4.54
N VAL A 48 4.22 8.79 4.57
CA VAL A 48 2.98 8.40 5.27
C VAL A 48 3.23 8.05 6.74
N ALA A 49 4.48 8.12 7.22
CA ALA A 49 4.80 7.87 8.61
C ALA A 49 4.38 9.03 9.51
N ASN A 50 3.97 8.70 10.74
CA ASN A 50 3.64 9.71 11.72
C ASN A 50 4.92 10.43 12.16
N SER A 51 4.94 11.77 12.07
CA SER A 51 6.06 12.63 12.46
C SER A 51 6.59 12.36 13.87
N GLY A 52 5.72 12.05 14.83
CA GLY A 52 6.11 11.70 16.19
C GLY A 52 6.85 10.35 16.28
N ALA A 53 6.65 9.43 15.33
CA ALA A 53 7.40 8.17 15.28
C ALA A 53 8.77 8.34 14.59
N LEU A 54 8.91 9.34 13.72
CA LEU A 54 10.13 9.61 12.95
C LEU A 54 11.20 10.29 13.78
N GLY A 55 10.82 11.25 14.63
CA GLY A 55 11.78 11.95 15.49
C GLY A 55 12.35 11.11 16.63
N ILE A 56 12.01 9.81 16.74
CA ILE A 56 12.45 8.97 17.86
C ILE A 56 13.85 8.39 17.61
N TYR A 57 14.17 8.00 16.39
CA TYR A 57 15.47 7.41 16.04
C TYR A 57 15.91 7.67 14.60
N GLU A 58 16.67 8.76 14.44
CA GLU A 58 17.26 9.19 13.17
C GLU A 58 18.20 8.14 12.53
N GLY A 59 18.82 7.27 13.34
CA GLY A 59 19.74 6.24 12.82
C GLY A 59 19.07 5.26 11.85
N SER A 60 17.75 5.13 11.91
CA SER A 60 16.97 4.32 10.96
C SER A 60 16.72 5.03 9.61
N HIS A 61 16.88 6.35 9.53
CA HIS A 61 16.58 7.14 8.33
C HIS A 61 17.62 6.96 7.23
N SER A 62 18.82 6.48 7.59
CA SER A 62 19.87 6.10 6.65
C SER A 62 19.71 4.68 6.09
N CYS A 63 18.66 3.95 6.48
CA CYS A 63 18.40 2.59 5.99
C CYS A 63 17.16 2.52 5.09
N ALA A 64 17.26 1.75 4.01
CA ALA A 64 16.10 1.20 3.31
C ALA A 64 15.51 0.07 4.16
N ARG A 65 14.21 0.15 4.47
CA ARG A 65 13.56 -0.69 5.47
C ARG A 65 12.51 -1.58 4.83
N LEU A 66 12.60 -2.88 5.11
CA LEU A 66 11.70 -3.91 4.61
C LEU A 66 11.23 -4.80 5.76
N TYR A 67 9.93 -5.00 5.88
CA TYR A 67 9.36 -5.81 6.96
C TYR A 67 9.41 -7.30 6.62
N PHE A 68 9.60 -8.14 7.63
CA PHE A 68 9.48 -9.60 7.47
C PHE A 68 8.09 -10.03 7.00
N ARG A 69 7.06 -9.21 7.23
CA ARG A 69 5.67 -9.51 6.88
C ARG A 69 4.97 -8.32 6.23
N PRO A 70 3.91 -8.56 5.43
CA PRO A 70 3.28 -7.50 4.65
C PRO A 70 2.35 -6.59 5.47
N LYS A 71 1.80 -7.07 6.59
CA LYS A 71 0.80 -6.36 7.40
C LYS A 71 1.33 -6.13 8.82
N ASN A 72 1.29 -4.89 9.30
CA ASN A 72 1.71 -4.56 10.67
C ASN A 72 0.91 -3.37 11.21
N GLY A 73 1.19 -2.94 12.45
CA GLY A 73 0.46 -1.86 13.11
C GLY A 73 0.51 -0.51 12.38
N PHE A 74 1.57 -0.27 11.60
CA PHE A 74 1.69 0.94 10.78
C PHE A 74 0.59 1.01 9.71
N HIS A 75 0.34 -0.10 9.01
CA HIS A 75 -0.66 -0.17 7.94
C HIS A 75 -2.09 0.14 8.43
N PHE A 76 -2.44 -0.19 9.69
CA PHE A 76 -3.77 0.14 10.21
C PHE A 76 -4.05 1.64 10.17
N ARG A 77 -3.03 2.46 10.44
CA ARG A 77 -3.17 3.92 10.47
C ARG A 77 -2.97 4.58 9.11
N THR A 78 -2.21 3.97 8.22
CA THR A 78 -1.76 4.62 6.98
C THR A 78 -2.35 4.02 5.71
N GLU A 79 -2.78 2.76 5.70
CA GLU A 79 -3.32 2.10 4.50
C GLU A 79 -4.73 2.58 4.17
N GLY A 80 -4.91 2.96 2.89
CA GLY A 80 -6.15 3.40 2.28
C GLY A 80 -6.65 4.76 2.79
N ILE A 81 -7.78 5.18 2.25
CA ILE A 81 -8.31 6.52 2.48
C ILE A 81 -9.09 6.52 3.79
N LYS A 82 -8.65 7.33 4.76
CA LYS A 82 -9.38 7.53 6.01
C LYS A 82 -10.55 8.49 5.77
N CYS A 83 -11.50 8.57 6.68
CA CYS A 83 -12.60 9.55 6.58
C CYS A 83 -12.11 10.93 7.04
N LEU A 84 -12.64 12.03 6.49
CA LEU A 84 -12.36 13.40 6.97
C LEU A 84 -12.84 13.60 8.41
N ALA A 85 -13.93 12.93 8.79
CA ALA A 85 -14.48 12.95 10.14
C ALA A 85 -13.71 12.08 11.15
N ASP A 86 -12.70 11.31 10.72
CA ASP A 86 -11.89 10.48 11.62
C ASP A 86 -10.98 11.38 12.49
N PRO A 87 -11.15 11.41 13.83
CA PRO A 87 -10.34 12.26 14.70
C PRO A 87 -8.87 11.82 14.76
N TYR A 88 -8.56 10.61 14.31
CA TYR A 88 -7.20 10.07 14.23
C TYR A 88 -6.63 10.11 12.80
N ARG A 89 -7.31 10.81 11.88
CA ARG A 89 -6.86 11.00 10.50
C ARG A 89 -5.46 11.64 10.48
N LEU A 90 -4.52 10.94 9.87
CA LEU A 90 -3.22 11.50 9.52
C LEU A 90 -3.32 12.38 8.27
N GLN A 91 -2.37 13.30 8.08
CA GLN A 91 -2.33 14.13 6.88
C GLN A 91 -2.07 13.32 5.60
N HIS A 92 -1.20 12.31 5.69
CA HIS A 92 -0.77 11.49 4.57
C HIS A 92 -1.24 10.04 4.73
N HIS A 93 -1.79 9.47 3.66
CA HIS A 93 -2.21 8.08 3.58
C HIS A 93 -1.52 7.40 2.41
N MET A 94 -1.44 6.08 2.46
CA MET A 94 -1.26 5.25 1.26
C MET A 94 -2.64 5.08 0.62
N SER A 95 -3.12 6.13 -0.05
CA SER A 95 -4.49 6.17 -0.59
C SER A 95 -4.67 5.08 -1.65
N ILE A 96 -3.63 4.90 -2.48
CA ILE A 96 -3.45 3.78 -3.40
C ILE A 96 -2.19 3.03 -2.95
N PRO A 97 -2.32 2.01 -2.09
CA PRO A 97 -1.18 1.30 -1.54
C PRO A 97 -0.53 0.39 -2.60
N VAL A 98 0.79 0.39 -2.64
CA VAL A 98 1.62 -0.46 -3.50
C VAL A 98 2.59 -1.25 -2.63
N MET A 99 2.65 -2.56 -2.86
CA MET A 99 3.51 -3.47 -2.11
C MET A 99 4.66 -3.96 -2.98
N PHE A 100 5.90 -3.64 -2.62
CA PHE A 100 7.09 -4.23 -3.20
C PHE A 100 7.46 -5.50 -2.43
N VAL A 101 7.63 -6.61 -3.16
CA VAL A 101 7.93 -7.93 -2.59
C VAL A 101 9.34 -8.32 -3.03
N PHE A 102 10.27 -8.29 -2.08
CA PHE A 102 11.67 -8.61 -2.29
C PHE A 102 11.96 -10.04 -1.86
N ASP A 103 12.93 -10.66 -2.52
CA ASP A 103 13.45 -11.97 -2.12
C ASP A 103 14.26 -11.85 -0.82
N PHE A 104 13.82 -12.57 0.21
CA PHE A 104 14.38 -12.45 1.55
C PHE A 104 15.88 -12.74 1.58
N ILE A 105 16.29 -13.90 1.04
CA ILE A 105 17.68 -14.35 1.07
C ILE A 105 18.58 -13.37 0.30
N SER A 106 18.15 -12.91 -0.86
CA SER A 106 18.95 -11.99 -1.67
C SER A 106 19.20 -10.65 -0.99
N VAL A 107 18.30 -10.19 -0.11
CA VAL A 107 18.41 -8.89 0.57
C VAL A 107 19.13 -9.02 1.91
N ILE A 108 18.80 -10.02 2.73
CA ILE A 108 19.42 -10.19 4.05
C ILE A 108 20.91 -10.52 3.97
N THR A 109 21.37 -11.03 2.82
CA THR A 109 22.78 -11.34 2.55
C THR A 109 23.55 -10.17 1.92
N LEU A 110 22.91 -9.02 1.70
CA LEU A 110 23.61 -7.83 1.24
C LEU A 110 24.63 -7.35 2.28
N PRO A 111 25.77 -6.78 1.84
CA PRO A 111 26.68 -6.09 2.74
C PRO A 111 25.91 -5.05 3.57
N PHE A 112 26.22 -5.00 4.87
CA PHE A 112 25.59 -4.05 5.81
C PHE A 112 24.08 -4.24 6.01
N ALA A 113 23.50 -5.35 5.53
CA ALA A 113 22.16 -5.74 5.93
C ALA A 113 22.16 -6.07 7.44
N ARG A 114 21.19 -5.48 8.13
CA ARG A 114 20.91 -5.71 9.56
C ARG A 114 19.43 -6.00 9.72
N PHE A 115 19.03 -6.43 10.91
CA PHE A 115 17.63 -6.68 11.23
C PHE A 115 17.28 -6.17 12.62
N SER A 116 16.00 -6.10 12.94
CA SER A 116 15.52 -5.72 14.25
C SER A 116 14.64 -6.81 14.87
N ASN A 117 14.72 -6.92 16.20
CA ASN A 117 13.77 -7.68 17.00
C ASN A 117 12.65 -6.74 17.47
N GLY A 118 11.67 -6.54 16.59
CA GLY A 118 10.55 -5.63 16.74
C GLY A 118 10.79 -4.22 16.21
N ASN A 119 10.06 -3.24 16.75
CA ASN A 119 10.07 -1.87 16.23
C ASN A 119 11.40 -1.15 16.52
N VAL A 120 12.20 -0.90 15.47
CA VAL A 120 13.51 -0.24 15.62
C VAL A 120 13.42 1.19 16.15
N GLN A 121 12.32 1.91 15.91
CA GLN A 121 12.14 3.26 16.48
C GLN A 121 12.08 3.21 18.00
N ARG A 122 11.60 2.10 18.57
CA ARG A 122 11.54 1.90 20.02
C ARG A 122 12.82 1.29 20.57
N SER A 123 13.34 0.24 19.93
CA SER A 123 14.54 -0.46 20.43
C SER A 123 15.82 0.35 20.22
N ARG A 124 15.90 1.13 19.14
CA ARG A 124 17.10 1.84 18.67
C ARG A 124 18.30 0.92 18.43
N ILE A 125 18.03 -0.36 18.21
CA ILE A 125 19.03 -1.42 18.08
C ILE A 125 18.80 -2.16 16.77
N PHE A 126 19.88 -2.25 16.00
CA PHE A 126 20.01 -3.20 14.90
C PHE A 126 20.86 -4.38 15.35
N LEU A 127 20.49 -5.56 14.86
CA LEU A 127 21.15 -6.84 15.09
C LEU A 127 21.78 -7.31 13.77
N ASP A 128 22.85 -8.11 13.88
CA ASP A 128 23.53 -8.75 12.78
C ASP A 128 24.06 -10.14 13.18
N GLY A 129 24.43 -10.93 12.16
CA GLY A 129 24.99 -12.28 12.33
C GLY A 129 23.96 -13.36 12.68
N ASP A 130 24.33 -14.60 12.37
CA ASP A 130 23.44 -15.77 12.50
C ASP A 130 22.99 -16.00 13.95
N THR A 131 23.90 -15.83 14.92
CA THR A 131 23.57 -16.02 16.34
C THR A 131 22.47 -15.09 16.81
N ALA A 132 22.46 -13.81 16.40
CA ALA A 132 21.38 -12.89 16.75
C ALA A 132 20.12 -13.18 15.95
N PHE A 133 20.25 -13.63 14.70
CA PHE A 133 19.12 -13.97 13.84
C PHE A 133 18.33 -15.16 14.40
N ASP A 134 19.03 -16.15 14.95
CA ASP A 134 18.43 -17.32 15.60
C ASP A 134 17.64 -16.98 16.88
N THR A 135 17.80 -15.76 17.42
CA THR A 135 17.01 -15.28 18.56
C THR A 135 15.66 -14.67 18.19
N LEU A 136 15.38 -14.49 16.89
CA LEU A 136 14.12 -13.90 16.45
C LEU A 136 12.95 -14.87 16.65
N ASP A 137 11.89 -14.37 17.30
CA ASP A 137 10.65 -15.11 17.48
C ASP A 137 9.79 -15.03 16.20
N PHE A 138 10.09 -15.88 15.23
CA PHE A 138 9.38 -15.89 13.96
C PHE A 138 7.90 -16.25 14.09
N ASP A 139 7.50 -17.01 15.11
CA ASP A 139 6.09 -17.31 15.37
C ASP A 139 5.33 -16.02 15.75
N ALA A 140 5.92 -15.16 16.59
CA ALA A 140 5.35 -13.87 16.93
C ALA A 140 5.46 -12.85 15.78
N ILE A 141 6.57 -12.82 15.05
CA ILE A 141 6.76 -11.95 13.87
C ILE A 141 5.66 -12.27 12.85
N TYR A 142 5.49 -13.54 12.48
CA TYR A 142 4.52 -13.98 11.47
C TYR A 142 3.10 -14.18 12.00
N HIS A 143 2.85 -13.97 13.29
CA HIS A 143 1.52 -14.12 13.90
C HIS A 143 0.46 -13.31 13.13
N ASP A 144 -0.55 -13.96 12.55
CA ASP A 144 -1.59 -13.33 11.73
C ASP A 144 -3.01 -13.59 12.27
N GLY A 145 -3.17 -13.42 13.59
CA GLY A 145 -4.46 -13.52 14.28
C GLY A 145 -4.75 -12.33 15.21
N PRO A 146 -5.92 -12.31 15.84
CA PRO A 146 -6.20 -11.39 16.94
C PRO A 146 -5.25 -11.66 18.12
N THR A 147 -4.92 -10.60 18.87
CA THR A 147 -4.10 -10.67 20.09
C THR A 147 -5.00 -10.53 21.33
N ASN A 148 -4.62 -11.13 22.45
CA ASN A 148 -5.27 -10.93 23.74
C ASN A 148 -4.56 -9.83 24.54
N GLN A 149 -5.06 -9.47 25.72
CA GLN A 149 -4.49 -8.38 26.53
C GLN A 149 -3.06 -8.67 27.01
N GLU A 150 -2.70 -9.93 27.21
CA GLU A 150 -1.39 -10.36 27.73
C GLU A 150 -0.30 -10.30 26.67
N ASN A 151 -0.61 -10.71 25.43
CA ASN A 151 0.38 -10.83 24.35
C ASN A 151 0.34 -9.68 23.34
N ARG A 152 -0.62 -8.76 23.43
CA ARG A 152 -0.84 -7.68 22.46
C ARG A 152 0.43 -6.88 22.19
N ASP A 153 1.03 -6.32 23.22
CA ASP A 153 2.14 -5.38 23.05
C ASP A 153 3.38 -6.09 22.50
N TYR A 154 3.65 -7.30 22.99
CA TYR A 154 4.72 -8.16 22.50
C TYR A 154 4.53 -8.49 21.01
N ILE A 155 3.39 -9.10 20.65
CA ILE A 155 3.11 -9.49 19.26
C ILE A 155 3.08 -8.27 18.35
N GLN A 156 2.43 -7.18 18.74
CA GLN A 156 2.41 -5.95 17.93
C GLN A 156 3.80 -5.39 17.70
N ASN A 157 4.69 -5.46 18.69
CA ASN A 157 6.09 -5.10 18.52
C ASN A 157 6.81 -6.05 17.55
N GLN A 158 6.68 -7.37 17.72
CA GLN A 158 7.31 -8.37 16.85
C GLN A 158 6.87 -8.28 15.40
N ARG A 159 5.61 -7.93 15.13
CA ARG A 159 5.11 -7.68 13.78
C ARG A 159 5.77 -6.50 13.06
N MET A 160 6.49 -5.65 13.79
CA MET A 160 7.26 -4.52 13.26
C MET A 160 8.74 -4.86 13.04
N SER A 161 9.16 -6.11 13.25
CA SER A 161 10.51 -6.57 12.91
C SER A 161 10.78 -6.36 11.42
N GLU A 162 11.99 -5.91 11.12
CA GLU A 162 12.38 -5.53 9.76
C GLU A 162 13.84 -5.88 9.47
N VAL A 163 14.14 -5.97 8.19
CA VAL A 163 15.47 -5.95 7.60
C VAL A 163 15.76 -4.54 7.13
N SER A 164 16.97 -4.06 7.40
CA SER A 164 17.43 -2.74 7.06
C SER A 164 18.75 -2.82 6.33
N VAL A 165 18.84 -2.16 5.18
CA VAL A 165 20.05 -2.07 4.38
C VAL A 165 20.44 -0.60 4.28
N GLU A 166 21.70 -0.29 4.54
CA GLU A 166 22.19 1.09 4.50
C GLU A 166 22.05 1.68 3.09
N SER A 167 21.67 2.96 3.01
CA SER A 167 21.48 3.75 1.79
C SER A 167 20.35 3.31 0.86
N CYS A 168 20.40 2.12 0.26
CA CYS A 168 19.37 1.66 -0.68
C CYS A 168 19.35 0.13 -0.87
N VAL A 169 18.29 -0.36 -1.51
CA VAL A 169 18.20 -1.72 -2.06
C VAL A 169 17.81 -1.63 -3.53
N SER A 170 18.68 -2.07 -4.44
CA SER A 170 18.37 -2.15 -5.87
C SER A 170 17.17 -3.05 -6.14
N LEU A 171 16.31 -2.67 -7.08
CA LEU A 171 15.18 -3.52 -7.47
C LEU A 171 15.63 -4.75 -8.25
N GLN A 172 16.69 -4.67 -9.06
CA GLN A 172 17.33 -5.86 -9.63
C GLN A 172 18.61 -6.19 -8.86
N PRO A 173 18.87 -7.47 -8.51
CA PRO A 173 18.07 -8.67 -8.79
C PRO A 173 17.01 -9.00 -7.70
N HIS A 174 16.83 -8.13 -6.71
CA HIS A 174 16.19 -8.46 -5.44
C HIS A 174 14.66 -8.45 -5.46
N LEU A 175 14.03 -7.60 -6.29
CA LEU A 175 12.59 -7.48 -6.38
C LEU A 175 12.00 -8.66 -7.15
N ARG A 176 10.98 -9.30 -6.57
CA ARG A 176 10.24 -10.41 -7.20
C ARG A 176 8.96 -9.92 -7.86
N ALA A 177 8.28 -8.97 -7.24
CA ALA A 177 7.02 -8.44 -7.75
C ALA A 177 6.66 -7.07 -7.13
N ILE A 178 5.83 -6.33 -7.86
CA ILE A 178 5.04 -5.21 -7.35
C ILE A 178 3.58 -5.67 -7.29
N VAL A 179 2.95 -5.57 -6.13
CA VAL A 179 1.59 -6.08 -5.91
C VAL A 179 0.66 -4.94 -5.56
N PHE A 180 -0.55 -5.00 -6.12
CA PHE A 180 -1.63 -4.03 -5.95
C PHE A 180 -2.82 -4.69 -5.27
N ARG A 181 -3.59 -3.89 -4.53
CA ARG A 181 -4.78 -4.38 -3.83
C ARG A 181 -5.95 -4.62 -4.80
N THR A 182 -6.09 -3.79 -5.84
CA THR A 182 -7.14 -3.93 -6.86
C THR A 182 -6.59 -3.71 -8.27
N GLN A 183 -7.35 -4.10 -9.28
CA GLN A 183 -7.04 -3.79 -10.68
C GLN A 183 -7.03 -2.27 -10.93
N THR A 184 -7.94 -1.55 -10.28
CA THR A 184 -8.02 -0.08 -10.32
C THR A 184 -6.76 0.60 -9.77
N ASP A 185 -6.21 0.07 -8.67
CA ASP A 185 -4.95 0.55 -8.09
C ASP A 185 -3.80 0.33 -9.09
N MET A 186 -3.71 -0.86 -9.71
CA MET A 186 -2.69 -1.18 -10.71
C MET A 186 -2.79 -0.30 -11.96
N HIS A 187 -4.00 -0.08 -12.49
CA HIS A 187 -4.22 0.82 -13.63
C HIS A 187 -3.76 2.25 -13.33
N THR A 188 -4.01 2.75 -12.13
CA THR A 188 -3.55 4.09 -11.73
C THR A 188 -2.01 4.15 -11.72
N PHE A 189 -1.36 3.13 -11.16
CA PHE A 189 0.09 3.03 -11.17
C PHE A 189 0.65 3.02 -12.62
N GLU A 190 0.12 2.17 -13.50
CA GLU A 190 0.55 2.07 -14.89
C GLU A 190 0.37 3.39 -15.65
N HIS A 191 -0.77 4.07 -15.44
CA HIS A 191 -1.03 5.36 -16.05
C HIS A 191 -0.06 6.44 -15.56
N LEU A 192 0.18 6.53 -14.25
CA LEU A 192 1.12 7.50 -13.67
C LEU A 192 2.56 7.23 -14.12
N LEU A 193 2.93 5.97 -14.28
CA LEU A 193 4.25 5.56 -14.77
C LEU A 193 4.42 5.98 -16.24
N ALA A 194 3.43 5.71 -17.09
CA ALA A 194 3.42 6.13 -18.48
C ALA A 194 3.44 7.66 -18.64
N GLN A 195 2.70 8.40 -17.79
CA GLN A 195 2.76 9.86 -17.74
C GLN A 195 4.15 10.39 -17.36
N SER A 196 4.93 9.60 -16.62
CA SER A 196 6.32 9.90 -16.28
C SER A 196 7.31 9.47 -17.37
N GLY A 197 6.84 8.98 -18.52
CA GLY A 197 7.69 8.47 -19.60
C GLY A 197 8.34 7.11 -19.31
N LEU A 198 7.78 6.35 -18.37
CA LEU A 198 8.33 5.08 -17.89
C LEU A 198 7.39 3.91 -18.20
N THR A 199 7.98 2.72 -18.31
CA THR A 199 7.26 1.44 -18.35
C THR A 199 7.72 0.54 -17.21
N CYS A 200 6.82 -0.27 -16.65
CA CYS A 200 7.21 -1.17 -15.56
C CYS A 200 7.91 -2.40 -16.15
N ALA A 201 9.21 -2.54 -15.90
CA ALA A 201 9.97 -3.73 -16.28
C ALA A 201 9.83 -4.89 -15.28
N TYR A 202 9.15 -4.65 -14.15
CA TYR A 202 9.00 -5.62 -13.07
C TYR A 202 7.66 -6.34 -13.16
N LYS A 203 7.61 -7.57 -12.63
CA LYS A 203 6.36 -8.33 -12.57
C LYS A 203 5.35 -7.60 -11.69
N THR A 204 4.15 -7.38 -12.23
CA THR A 204 3.02 -6.77 -11.51
C THR A 204 1.91 -7.80 -11.27
N PHE A 205 1.25 -7.72 -10.12
CA PHE A 205 0.10 -8.58 -9.81
C PHE A 205 -0.95 -7.83 -9.00
N VAL A 206 -2.21 -8.26 -9.13
CA VAL A 206 -3.26 -7.91 -8.18
C VAL A 206 -3.37 -9.02 -7.13
N GLU A 207 -3.54 -8.62 -5.87
CA GLU A 207 -3.81 -9.55 -4.77
C GLU A 207 -5.03 -10.43 -5.10
N ARG A 208 -4.81 -11.75 -5.20
CA ARG A 208 -5.87 -12.71 -5.55
C ARG A 208 -6.83 -12.98 -4.40
N VAL A 209 -6.32 -13.04 -3.18
CA VAL A 209 -7.09 -13.31 -1.98
C VAL A 209 -7.02 -12.07 -1.11
N ARG A 210 -8.13 -11.34 -1.05
CA ARG A 210 -8.22 -10.09 -0.32
C ARG A 210 -7.81 -10.27 1.15
N GLY A 211 -6.96 -9.38 1.64
CA GLY A 211 -6.56 -9.37 3.05
C GLY A 211 -5.28 -10.16 3.36
N THR A 212 -4.57 -10.66 2.35
CA THR A 212 -3.32 -11.41 2.52
C THR A 212 -2.11 -10.48 2.69
N LEU A 213 -1.91 -9.52 1.79
CA LEU A 213 -0.84 -8.55 1.79
C LEU A 213 -1.30 -7.17 2.27
N PHE A 214 -2.53 -6.80 1.96
CA PHE A 214 -3.15 -5.55 2.39
C PHE A 214 -4.13 -5.79 3.54
N LEU A 215 -4.35 -4.81 4.41
CA LEU A 215 -5.38 -4.91 5.44
C LEU A 215 -6.78 -4.81 4.84
N ALA A 216 -6.96 -3.98 3.80
CA ALA A 216 -8.22 -3.75 3.11
C ALA A 216 -9.36 -3.30 4.06
N ARG A 217 -9.02 -2.45 5.03
CA ARG A 217 -9.91 -1.98 6.11
C ARG A 217 -10.40 -0.53 5.97
N ALA A 218 -9.78 0.25 5.10
CA ALA A 218 -10.10 1.66 4.90
C ALA A 218 -11.02 1.88 3.69
N PHE A 219 -11.43 3.12 3.44
CA PHE A 219 -12.22 3.47 2.26
C PHE A 219 -11.33 3.45 1.01
N TYR A 220 -11.80 2.88 -0.08
CA TYR A 220 -11.13 2.91 -1.39
C TYR A 220 -12.05 2.42 -2.52
N LEU A 221 -11.64 2.65 -3.78
CA LEU A 221 -12.31 2.08 -4.95
C LEU A 221 -11.92 0.62 -5.15
N ASN A 222 -12.89 -0.27 -5.01
CA ASN A 222 -12.71 -1.69 -5.30
C ASN A 222 -12.68 -1.94 -6.81
N ASP A 223 -13.60 -1.29 -7.53
CA ASP A 223 -13.75 -1.44 -8.97
C ASP A 223 -14.41 -0.19 -9.58
N LEU A 224 -14.29 -0.04 -10.90
CA LEU A 224 -14.96 1.00 -11.66
C LEU A 224 -15.30 0.53 -13.08
N THR A 225 -16.47 0.93 -13.57
CA THR A 225 -16.87 0.69 -14.96
C THR A 225 -17.46 1.95 -15.56
N PHE A 226 -17.40 2.04 -16.88
CA PHE A 226 -17.98 3.15 -17.62
C PHE A 226 -18.76 2.63 -18.81
N SER A 227 -20.05 2.97 -18.88
CA SER A 227 -20.91 2.62 -20.00
C SER A 227 -22.00 3.67 -20.17
N ASN A 228 -22.36 3.97 -21.42
CA ASN A 228 -23.48 4.85 -21.78
C ASN A 228 -23.47 6.20 -21.02
N GLY A 229 -22.30 6.84 -20.90
CA GLY A 229 -22.16 8.14 -20.22
C GLY A 229 -22.32 8.09 -18.70
N THR A 230 -22.34 6.88 -18.12
CA THR A 230 -22.44 6.64 -16.68
C THR A 230 -21.20 5.92 -16.17
N VAL A 231 -20.56 6.50 -15.16
CA VAL A 231 -19.52 5.83 -14.38
C VAL A 231 -20.15 5.15 -13.17
N THR A 232 -19.85 3.88 -12.98
CA THR A 232 -20.24 3.10 -11.82
C THR A 232 -19.00 2.89 -10.95
N LEU A 233 -19.07 3.36 -9.71
CA LEU A 233 -18.01 3.22 -8.73
C LEU A 233 -18.40 2.17 -7.70
N THR A 234 -17.54 1.17 -7.50
CA THR A 234 -17.70 0.15 -6.47
C THR A 234 -16.71 0.39 -5.35
N PHE A 235 -17.17 0.52 -4.12
CA PHE A 235 -16.34 0.87 -2.97
C PHE A 235 -16.05 -0.32 -2.08
N ASN A 236 -14.87 -0.29 -1.45
CA ASN A 236 -14.71 -0.95 -0.17
C ASN A 236 -15.07 -0.01 0.99
N PHE A 237 -15.88 -0.50 1.93
CA PHE A 237 -16.24 0.28 3.11
C PHE A 237 -15.15 0.24 4.19
N PRO A 238 -14.93 1.37 4.88
CA PRO A 238 -14.08 1.38 6.05
C PRO A 238 -14.73 0.58 7.19
N VAL A 239 -13.93 -0.21 7.90
CA VAL A 239 -14.36 -0.98 9.08
C VAL A 239 -13.87 -0.39 10.40
N ASP A 240 -12.82 0.43 10.37
CA ASP A 240 -12.21 1.01 11.56
C ASP A 240 -12.93 2.27 12.04
N PHE A 241 -13.24 3.18 11.10
CA PHE A 241 -13.96 4.42 11.38
C PHE A 241 -14.91 4.74 10.22
N THR A 242 -16.21 4.64 10.46
CA THR A 242 -17.27 5.09 9.55
C THR A 242 -18.03 6.21 10.25
N PRO A 243 -18.16 7.41 9.64
CA PRO A 243 -18.93 8.49 10.25
C PRO A 243 -20.41 8.05 10.44
N ALA A 244 -21.04 8.51 11.51
CA ALA A 244 -22.39 8.07 11.88
C ALA A 244 -23.44 8.38 10.80
N ASP A 245 -23.27 9.49 10.09
CA ASP A 245 -24.11 9.91 8.98
C ASP A 245 -23.78 9.20 7.66
N ARG A 246 -22.65 8.48 7.60
CA ARG A 246 -22.08 7.85 6.39
C ARG A 246 -21.88 8.81 5.22
N ASN A 247 -21.63 10.08 5.53
CA ASN A 247 -21.33 11.06 4.50
C ASN A 247 -19.84 11.02 4.13
N PHE A 248 -19.59 10.95 2.84
CA PHE A 248 -18.25 10.94 2.27
C PHE A 248 -18.13 12.00 1.17
N LYS A 249 -16.96 12.62 1.04
CA LYS A 249 -16.65 13.56 -0.04
C LYS A 249 -16.16 12.80 -1.26
N LEU A 250 -16.81 13.02 -2.41
CA LEU A 250 -16.44 12.44 -3.69
C LEU A 250 -16.25 13.51 -4.75
N PHE A 251 -15.10 13.44 -5.40
CA PHE A 251 -14.79 14.20 -6.61
C PHE A 251 -14.53 13.23 -7.76
N VAL A 252 -15.21 13.41 -8.88
CA VAL A 252 -15.01 12.69 -10.12
C VAL A 252 -14.89 13.70 -11.24
N GLN A 253 -13.82 13.60 -12.03
CA GLN A 253 -13.63 14.43 -13.21
C GLN A 253 -13.27 13.55 -14.40
N GLN A 254 -13.90 13.79 -15.53
CA GLN A 254 -13.52 13.25 -16.82
C GLN A 254 -13.00 14.40 -17.71
N THR A 255 -11.84 14.21 -18.31
CA THR A 255 -11.34 15.06 -19.40
C THR A 255 -11.39 14.26 -20.70
N SER A 256 -12.20 14.68 -21.66
CA SER A 256 -12.37 14.02 -22.96
C SER A 256 -12.56 15.04 -24.08
N GLY A 257 -11.75 14.94 -25.14
CA GLY A 257 -11.86 15.82 -26.32
C GLY A 257 -11.78 17.32 -26.01
N GLY A 258 -11.04 17.71 -24.97
CA GLY A 258 -10.96 19.10 -24.49
C GLY A 258 -12.10 19.54 -23.57
N ASN A 259 -13.16 18.73 -23.41
CA ASN A 259 -14.24 18.98 -22.46
C ASN A 259 -13.90 18.38 -21.09
N VAL A 260 -14.34 19.08 -20.05
CA VAL A 260 -14.20 18.64 -18.65
C VAL A 260 -15.59 18.52 -18.04
N ALA A 261 -15.93 17.32 -17.58
CA ALA A 261 -17.13 17.05 -16.79
C ALA A 261 -16.72 16.73 -15.35
N THR A 262 -17.39 17.34 -14.38
CA THR A 262 -17.05 17.22 -12.96
C THR A 262 -18.28 16.92 -12.12
N TYR A 263 -18.12 16.00 -11.17
CA TYR A 263 -19.00 15.75 -10.05
C TYR A 263 -18.21 15.98 -8.76
N ASP A 264 -18.61 16.94 -7.94
CA ASP A 264 -17.99 17.23 -6.64
C ASP A 264 -19.09 17.40 -5.59
N LYS A 265 -19.34 16.34 -4.82
CA LYS A 265 -20.42 16.32 -3.83
C LYS A 265 -20.04 15.49 -2.62
N THR A 266 -20.64 15.86 -1.48
CA THR A 266 -20.80 14.94 -0.36
C THR A 266 -21.98 14.02 -0.65
N PHE A 267 -21.79 12.73 -0.43
CA PHE A 267 -22.82 11.73 -0.65
C PHE A 267 -22.92 10.79 0.54
N GLN A 268 -24.15 10.37 0.83
CA GLN A 268 -24.40 9.37 1.86
C GLN A 268 -24.21 7.98 1.26
N LEU A 269 -23.18 7.27 1.69
CA LEU A 269 -22.85 5.94 1.16
C LEU A 269 -23.76 4.88 1.81
N LYS A 270 -24.89 4.58 1.16
CA LYS A 270 -25.88 3.57 1.59
C LYS A 270 -25.64 2.18 0.99
N ALA A 271 -24.94 2.12 -0.14
CA ALA A 271 -24.69 0.91 -0.92
C ALA A 271 -23.24 0.92 -1.44
N PRO A 272 -22.65 -0.25 -1.77
CA PRO A 272 -21.30 -0.34 -2.30
C PRO A 272 -21.10 0.32 -3.66
N ASN A 273 -22.19 0.62 -4.36
CA ASN A 273 -22.14 1.14 -5.72
C ASN A 273 -22.74 2.54 -5.78
N LEU A 274 -22.11 3.41 -6.58
CA LEU A 274 -22.64 4.73 -6.92
C LEU A 274 -22.54 4.94 -8.43
N ASN A 275 -23.66 5.31 -9.04
CA ASN A 275 -23.73 5.62 -10.46
C ASN A 275 -23.78 7.14 -10.65
N ILE A 276 -22.96 7.66 -11.56
CA ILE A 276 -22.92 9.07 -11.89
C ILE A 276 -22.96 9.21 -13.41
N SER A 277 -24.02 9.84 -13.90
CA SER A 277 -24.28 10.01 -15.34
C SER A 277 -23.84 11.39 -15.84
N ASN A 278 -24.08 11.65 -17.13
CA ASN A 278 -23.77 12.89 -17.85
C ASN A 278 -22.27 13.09 -18.15
N TYR A 279 -21.55 11.99 -18.36
CA TYR A 279 -20.18 12.01 -18.88
C TYR A 279 -20.13 11.74 -20.38
N SER A 280 -19.06 12.19 -21.04
CA SER A 280 -18.84 11.94 -22.46
C SER A 280 -18.53 10.48 -22.71
N THR A 281 -19.16 9.88 -23.72
CA THR A 281 -18.86 8.52 -24.19
C THR A 281 -17.54 8.44 -24.95
N THR A 282 -16.97 9.58 -25.34
CA THR A 282 -15.65 9.66 -25.98
C THR A 282 -14.56 9.23 -24.98
N PRO A 283 -13.50 8.51 -25.42
CA PRO A 283 -12.38 8.18 -24.55
C PRO A 283 -11.83 9.41 -23.82
N GLY A 284 -11.51 9.23 -22.55
CA GLY A 284 -11.06 10.32 -21.69
C GLY A 284 -10.21 9.83 -20.53
N THR A 285 -9.52 10.76 -19.90
CA THR A 285 -8.79 10.52 -18.66
C THR A 285 -9.65 10.92 -17.47
N TRP A 286 -9.66 10.09 -16.44
CA TRP A 286 -10.44 10.30 -15.24
C TRP A 286 -9.54 10.61 -14.05
N VAL A 287 -10.05 11.44 -13.15
CA VAL A 287 -9.49 11.67 -11.82
C VAL A 287 -10.60 11.47 -10.81
N ILE A 288 -10.42 10.54 -9.88
CA ILE A 288 -11.37 10.28 -8.80
C ILE A 288 -10.66 10.49 -7.48
N ARG A 289 -11.28 11.27 -6.59
CA ARG A 289 -10.83 11.46 -5.21
C ARG A 289 -11.94 11.11 -4.24
N LEU A 290 -11.56 10.40 -3.19
CA LEU A 290 -12.39 10.11 -2.03
C LEU A 290 -11.78 10.81 -0.83
N GLU A 291 -12.58 11.53 -0.04
CA GLU A 291 -12.08 12.25 1.15
C GLU A 291 -10.84 13.11 0.83
N GLU A 292 -10.84 13.75 -0.34
CA GLU A 292 -9.77 14.59 -0.88
C GLU A 292 -8.48 13.86 -1.29
N GLN A 293 -8.42 12.54 -1.10
CA GLN A 293 -7.28 11.69 -1.47
C GLN A 293 -7.48 11.06 -2.84
N LEU A 294 -6.39 10.86 -3.58
CA LEU A 294 -6.43 10.19 -4.87
C LEU A 294 -6.92 8.74 -4.70
N ALA A 295 -7.97 8.38 -5.43
CA ALA A 295 -8.52 7.02 -5.45
C ALA A 295 -8.38 6.34 -6.82
N PHE A 296 -8.35 7.13 -7.91
CA PHE A 296 -8.05 6.64 -9.25
C PHE A 296 -7.55 7.77 -10.14
N ARG A 297 -6.62 7.46 -11.04
CA ARG A 297 -6.29 8.31 -12.18
C ARG A 297 -5.92 7.48 -13.39
N GLY A 298 -6.60 7.71 -14.50
CA GLY A 298 -6.28 7.05 -15.77
C GLY A 298 -7.47 6.97 -16.72
N PRO A 299 -7.27 6.37 -17.90
CA PRO A 299 -8.38 6.06 -18.80
C PRO A 299 -9.24 4.95 -18.21
N ILE A 300 -10.55 5.02 -18.46
CA ILE A 300 -11.50 3.92 -18.20
C ILE A 300 -11.96 3.41 -19.56
N LYS A 301 -11.86 2.09 -19.79
CA LYS A 301 -12.39 1.50 -21.02
C LYS A 301 -13.91 1.54 -20.98
N SER A 302 -14.53 2.04 -22.05
CA SER A 302 -15.98 1.91 -22.20
C SER A 302 -16.29 0.44 -22.48
N GLU A 303 -17.13 -0.18 -21.65
CA GLU A 303 -17.73 -1.45 -22.01
C GLU A 303 -18.90 -1.16 -22.94
N ALA A 304 -18.89 -1.77 -24.14
CA ALA A 304 -20.07 -1.76 -24.98
C ALA A 304 -21.13 -2.60 -24.27
N SER A 305 -22.32 -2.02 -24.06
CA SER A 305 -23.44 -2.77 -23.52
C SER A 305 -23.85 -3.79 -24.59
N GLU A 306 -23.35 -5.03 -24.51
CA GLU A 306 -23.90 -6.13 -25.28
C GLU A 306 -25.29 -6.43 -24.70
N LEU A 307 -26.31 -5.90 -25.38
CA LEU A 307 -27.70 -6.30 -25.17
C LEU A 307 -27.81 -7.77 -25.59
N PHE A 308 -27.94 -8.67 -24.61
CA PHE A 308 -28.55 -9.98 -24.81
C PHE A 308 -30.05 -9.89 -24.51
#